data_AF-A0AAU9TUQ6-F1
#
_entry.id   AF-A0AAU9TUQ6-F1
#
_cell.length_a   1.000
_cell.length_b   1.000
_cell.length_c   1.000
_cell.angle_alpha   90.00
_cell.angle_beta   90.00
_cell.angle_gamma   90.00
#
_symmetry.space_group_name_H-M   'P 1'
#
loop_
_entity.id
_entity.type
_entity.pdbx_description
1 polymer ?
#
loop_
_entity_poly.entity_id
_entity_poly.type
_entity_poly.pdbx_seq_one_letter_code
_entity_poly.pdbx_strand_id
1 'polypeptide(L)'
;MRLLILVSLVLTVASSSNLSFDNLDIDRLLSNDGQRKAAFACLMDQGPCGEMQALKDIIPQLIKTKCGDCNSRQKQYYNYISKELFEKYPEKFNTLLLKYSTIGH
;
A
#
# COMPACT_ATOMS: atom_id res chain seq x y z
N MET A 1 35.72 -6.76 31.67
CA MET A 1 36.57 -5.94 30.77
C MET A 1 37.03 -6.86 29.66
N ARG A 2 36.65 -6.74 28.39
CA ARG A 2 36.51 -5.53 27.58
C ARG A 2 35.36 -5.70 26.57
N LEU A 3 34.66 -4.59 26.39
CA LEU A 3 33.66 -4.26 25.39
C LEU A 3 34.26 -4.36 23.97
N LEU A 4 33.59 -5.04 23.03
CA LEU A 4 33.69 -4.69 21.61
C LEU A 4 32.31 -4.84 20.95
N ILE A 5 31.68 -3.68 20.82
CA ILE A 5 30.54 -3.36 19.97
C ILE A 5 30.96 -3.64 18.53
N LEU A 6 30.30 -4.58 17.85
CA LEU A 6 30.39 -4.73 16.39
C LEU A 6 29.01 -4.46 15.79
N VAL A 7 28.77 -3.16 15.64
CA VAL A 7 28.10 -2.49 14.53
C VAL A 7 27.19 -3.39 13.70
N SER A 8 25.90 -3.17 13.92
CA SER A 8 24.78 -3.60 13.11
C SER A 8 25.01 -3.26 11.64
N LEU A 9 25.48 -4.23 10.85
CA LEU A 9 25.23 -4.21 9.41
C LEU A 9 23.90 -4.93 9.19
N VAL A 10 22.80 -4.23 9.51
CA VAL A 10 21.52 -4.56 8.90
C VAL A 10 21.72 -4.18 7.43
N LEU A 11 22.10 -5.16 6.61
CA LEU A 11 21.84 -5.06 5.18
C LEU A 11 20.32 -4.97 5.08
N THR A 12 19.78 -3.76 5.03
CA THR A 12 18.47 -3.55 4.44
C THR A 12 18.65 -3.95 2.99
N VAL A 13 18.37 -5.23 2.72
CA VAL A 13 17.99 -5.64 1.38
C VAL A 13 16.84 -4.71 1.03
N ALA A 14 17.13 -3.69 0.23
CA ALA A 14 16.09 -3.01 -0.51
C ALA A 14 15.57 -4.09 -1.45
N SER A 15 14.64 -4.90 -0.92
CA SER A 15 13.79 -5.75 -1.70
C SER A 15 13.07 -4.78 -2.62
N SER A 16 13.62 -4.59 -3.82
CA SER A 16 12.85 -4.21 -4.99
C SER A 16 11.90 -5.36 -5.26
N SER A 17 10.97 -5.57 -4.33
CA SER A 17 9.76 -6.33 -4.53
C SER A 17 9.19 -5.73 -5.79
N ASN A 18 9.13 -6.50 -6.85
CA ASN A 18 8.35 -6.14 -8.02
C ASN A 18 6.92 -6.00 -7.50
N LEU A 19 6.55 -4.79 -7.06
CA LEU A 19 5.29 -4.47 -6.44
C LEU A 19 4.22 -4.64 -7.52
N SER A 20 3.62 -5.82 -7.62
CA SER A 20 2.62 -6.14 -8.64
C SER A 20 1.23 -5.56 -8.34
N PHE A 21 1.17 -4.38 -7.70
CA PHE A 21 -0.11 -3.66 -7.59
C PHE A 21 -0.57 -3.12 -8.95
N ASP A 22 0.34 -2.99 -9.92
CA ASP A 22 0.07 -2.56 -11.29
C ASP A 22 -0.75 -3.56 -12.12
N ASN A 23 -0.93 -4.80 -11.63
CA ASN A 23 -1.77 -5.82 -12.26
C ASN A 23 -3.15 -5.98 -11.60
N LEU A 24 -3.42 -5.26 -10.51
CA LEU A 24 -4.71 -5.35 -9.82
C LEU A 24 -5.79 -4.68 -10.66
N ASP A 25 -6.85 -5.36 -11.06
CA ASP A 25 -7.97 -4.73 -11.79
C ASP A 25 -8.85 -3.93 -10.81
N ILE A 26 -8.54 -2.64 -10.67
CA ILE A 26 -9.21 -1.75 -9.72
C ILE A 26 -10.64 -1.46 -10.14
N ASP A 27 -10.93 -1.32 -11.43
CA ASP A 27 -12.31 -1.15 -11.89
C ASP A 27 -13.17 -2.35 -11.49
N ARG A 28 -12.69 -3.58 -11.75
CA ARG A 28 -13.42 -4.79 -11.35
C ARG A 28 -13.61 -4.88 -9.84
N LEU A 29 -12.56 -4.61 -9.06
CA LEU A 29 -12.62 -4.62 -7.60
C LEU A 29 -13.62 -3.59 -7.07
N LEU A 30 -13.64 -2.39 -7.65
CA LEU A 30 -14.53 -1.30 -7.24
C LEU A 30 -15.96 -1.48 -7.74
N SER A 31 -16.20 -2.14 -8.87
CA SER A 31 -17.55 -2.44 -9.37
C SER A 31 -18.24 -3.59 -8.64
N ASN A 32 -17.48 -4.48 -7.98
CA ASN A 32 -18.05 -5.58 -7.21
C ASN A 32 -18.19 -5.21 -5.72
N ASP A 33 -19.42 -5.07 -5.24
CA ASP A 33 -19.71 -4.69 -3.86
C ASP A 33 -19.11 -5.63 -2.80
N GLY A 34 -19.09 -6.93 -3.06
CA GLY A 34 -18.51 -7.92 -2.15
C GLY A 34 -17.00 -7.76 -2.05
N GLN A 35 -16.32 -7.70 -3.20
CA GLN A 35 -14.86 -7.53 -3.27
C GLN A 35 -14.44 -6.18 -2.70
N ARG A 36 -15.14 -5.09 -3.05
CA ARG A 36 -14.87 -3.74 -2.52
C ARG A 36 -14.99 -3.68 -1.00
N LYS A 37 -16.04 -4.27 -0.43
CA LYS A 37 -16.24 -4.32 1.03
C LYS A 37 -15.16 -5.15 1.71
N ALA A 38 -14.84 -6.33 1.18
CA ALA A 38 -13.78 -7.18 1.70
C ALA A 38 -12.41 -6.49 1.63
N ALA A 39 -12.10 -5.85 0.51
CA ALA A 39 -10.89 -5.07 0.30
C ALA A 39 -10.77 -3.94 1.33
N PHE A 40 -11.83 -3.14 1.51
CA PHE A 40 -11.83 -2.07 2.49
C PHE A 40 -11.70 -2.60 3.93
N ALA A 41 -12.39 -3.70 4.27
CA ALA A 41 -12.27 -4.33 5.58
C ALA A 41 -10.84 -4.80 5.86
N CYS A 42 -10.21 -5.47 4.89
CA CYS A 42 -8.79 -5.86 4.95
C CYS A 42 -7.89 -4.63 5.21
N LEU A 43 -8.02 -3.58 4.38
CA LEU A 43 -7.21 -2.38 4.48
C LEU A 43 -7.44 -1.60 5.77
N MET A 44 -8.57 -1.80 6.45
CA MET A 44 -8.89 -1.17 7.73
C MET A 44 -8.55 -2.04 8.95
N ASP A 45 -7.98 -3.24 8.77
CA ASP A 45 -7.78 -4.25 9.84
C ASP A 45 -9.09 -4.79 10.44
N GLN A 46 -10.18 -4.79 9.67
CA GLN A 46 -11.51 -5.23 10.08
C GLN A 46 -11.92 -6.59 9.49
N GLY A 47 -11.04 -7.23 8.73
CA GLY A 47 -11.29 -8.52 8.09
C GLY A 47 -10.03 -9.13 7.49
N PRO A 48 -10.09 -10.40 7.04
CA PRO A 48 -8.96 -11.08 6.44
C PRO A 48 -8.60 -10.48 5.07
N CYS A 49 -7.30 -10.44 4.75
CA CYS A 49 -6.80 -9.87 3.50
C CYS A 49 -6.59 -10.87 2.37
N GLY A 50 -6.29 -12.14 2.68
CA GLY A 50 -5.94 -13.13 1.65
C GLY A 50 -4.84 -12.61 0.72
N GLU A 51 -5.11 -12.64 -0.58
CA GLU A 51 -4.19 -12.17 -1.63
C GLU A 51 -3.87 -10.66 -1.56
N MET A 52 -4.72 -9.86 -0.92
CA MET A 52 -4.48 -8.42 -0.75
C MET A 52 -3.47 -8.08 0.35
N GLN A 53 -3.00 -9.05 1.12
CA GLN A 53 -2.06 -8.78 2.22
C GLN A 53 -0.79 -8.09 1.72
N ALA A 54 -0.22 -8.57 0.61
CA ALA A 54 0.96 -7.98 0.01
C ALA A 54 0.73 -6.51 -0.42
N LEU A 55 -0.48 -6.18 -0.90
CA LEU A 55 -0.84 -4.79 -1.24
C LEU A 55 -0.95 -3.93 0.03
N LYS A 56 -1.59 -4.46 1.07
CA LYS A 56 -1.76 -3.75 2.34
C LYS A 56 -0.42 -3.36 2.96
N ASP A 57 0.55 -4.27 2.93
CA ASP A 57 1.87 -4.07 3.55
C ASP A 57 2.67 -2.95 2.88
N ILE A 58 2.41 -2.67 1.58
CA ILE A 58 3.16 -1.70 0.79
C ILE A 58 2.50 -0.32 0.74
N ILE A 59 1.19 -0.23 1.02
CA ILE A 59 0.43 1.02 1.01
C ILE A 59 1.06 2.14 1.88
N PRO A 60 1.54 1.88 3.12
CA PRO A 60 2.20 2.91 3.93
C PRO A 60 3.38 3.55 3.19
N GLN A 61 4.22 2.74 2.55
CA GLN A 61 5.37 3.24 1.77
C GLN A 61 4.91 4.01 0.53
N LEU A 62 3.93 3.48 -0.22
CA LEU A 62 3.39 4.14 -1.40
C LEU A 62 2.83 5.53 -1.08
N ILE A 63 2.10 5.67 0.04
CA ILE A 63 1.54 6.96 0.48
C ILE A 63 2.65 7.89 0.99
N LYS A 64 3.53 7.40 1.88
CA LYS A 64 4.60 8.22 2.49
C LYS A 64 5.56 8.79 1.45
N THR A 65 5.93 7.98 0.46
CA THR A 65 6.89 8.37 -0.59
C THR A 65 6.22 8.92 -1.84
N LYS A 66 4.88 8.89 -1.91
CA LYS A 66 4.11 9.14 -3.15
C LYS A 66 4.64 8.29 -4.32
N CYS A 67 4.78 6.98 -4.10
CA CYS A 67 5.34 6.03 -5.06
C CYS A 67 6.81 6.37 -5.45
N GLY A 68 7.65 6.71 -4.46
CA GLY A 68 9.03 7.19 -4.68
C GLY A 68 9.90 6.21 -5.48
N ASP A 69 9.77 4.92 -5.17
CA ASP A 69 10.54 3.83 -5.77
C ASP A 69 9.87 3.19 -7.00
N CYS A 70 8.72 3.71 -7.42
CA CYS A 70 7.94 3.14 -8.51
C CYS A 70 8.55 3.44 -9.89
N ASN A 71 8.47 2.46 -10.80
CA ASN A 71 8.77 2.66 -12.22
C ASN A 71 7.66 3.48 -12.92
N SER A 72 7.86 3.85 -14.19
CA SER A 72 6.91 4.69 -14.93
C SER A 72 5.50 4.10 -15.00
N ARG A 73 5.37 2.79 -15.24
CA ARG A 73 4.07 2.09 -15.28
C ARG A 73 3.40 2.11 -13.91
N GLN A 74 4.13 1.76 -12.86
CA GLN A 74 3.63 1.76 -11.48
C GLN A 74 3.18 3.15 -11.03
N LYS A 75 3.91 4.22 -11.40
CA LYS A 75 3.53 5.61 -11.10
C LYS A 75 2.24 6.01 -11.81
N GLN A 76 2.12 5.70 -13.10
CA GLN A 76 0.88 5.94 -13.85
C GLN A 76 -0.30 5.22 -13.21
N TYR A 77 -0.08 3.95 -12.82
CA TYR A 77 -1.12 3.16 -12.19
C TYR A 77 -1.51 3.68 -10.80
N TYR A 78 -0.53 4.00 -9.96
CA TYR A 78 -0.76 4.62 -8.64
C TYR A 78 -1.58 5.90 -8.74
N ASN A 79 -1.24 6.78 -9.70
CA ASN A 79 -1.98 8.02 -9.92
C ASN A 79 -3.41 7.76 -10.38
N TYR A 80 -3.59 6.79 -11.28
CA TYR A 80 -4.91 6.37 -11.75
C TYR A 80 -5.77 5.85 -10.59
N ILE A 81 -5.28 4.91 -9.79
CA ILE A 81 -6.02 4.39 -8.63
C ILE A 81 -6.37 5.49 -7.64
N SER A 82 -5.40 6.35 -7.33
CA SER A 82 -5.60 7.46 -6.39
C SER A 82 -6.70 8.39 -6.87
N LYS A 83 -6.74 8.69 -8.18
CA LYS A 83 -7.79 9.50 -8.80
C LYS A 83 -9.15 8.79 -8.74
N GLU A 84 -9.23 7.54 -9.16
CA GLU A 84 -10.49 6.77 -9.14
C GLU A 84 -11.08 6.65 -7.74
N LEU A 85 -10.26 6.38 -6.73
CA LEU A 85 -10.70 6.31 -5.33
C LEU A 85 -11.14 7.68 -4.81
N PHE A 86 -10.45 8.77 -5.19
CA PHE A 86 -10.82 10.12 -4.80
C PHE A 86 -12.16 10.55 -5.43
N GLU A 87 -12.38 10.25 -6.72
CA GLU A 87 -13.59 10.65 -7.45
C GLU A 87 -14.81 9.79 -7.07
N LYS A 88 -14.64 8.47 -6.96
CA LYS A 88 -15.77 7.54 -6.73
C LYS A 88 -16.01 7.23 -5.25
N TYR A 89 -14.98 7.30 -4.41
CA TYR A 89 -15.03 6.86 -3.00
C TYR A 89 -14.29 7.81 -2.04
N PRO A 90 -14.53 9.14 -2.08
CA PRO A 90 -13.73 10.13 -1.37
C PRO A 90 -13.63 9.89 0.14
N GLU A 91 -14.73 9.53 0.80
CA GLU A 91 -14.74 9.29 2.24
C GLU A 91 -13.89 8.08 2.65
N LYS A 92 -14.02 6.98 1.91
CA LYS A 92 -13.24 5.75 2.12
C LYS A 92 -11.77 6.01 1.84
N PHE A 93 -11.47 6.72 0.76
CA PHE A 93 -10.11 7.08 0.40
C PHE A 93 -9.45 7.95 1.46
N ASN A 94 -10.14 9.00 1.93
CA ASN A 94 -9.63 9.86 3.00
C ASN A 94 -9.38 9.08 4.31
N THR A 95 -10.28 8.16 4.65
CA THR A 95 -10.11 7.27 5.82
C THR A 95 -8.84 6.41 5.69
N LEU A 96 -8.60 5.84 4.51
CA LEU A 96 -7.38 5.07 4.24
C LEU A 96 -6.14 5.96 4.33
N LEU A 97 -6.16 7.16 3.73
CA LEU A 97 -5.06 8.11 3.81
C LEU A 97 -4.73 8.46 5.26
N LEU A 98 -5.73 8.77 6.09
CA LEU A 98 -5.53 9.05 7.52
C LEU A 98 -4.92 7.86 8.27
N LYS A 99 -5.40 6.64 8.01
CA LYS A 99 -4.86 5.42 8.62
C LYS A 99 -3.40 5.20 8.25
N TYR A 100 -3.05 5.32 6.97
CA TYR A 100 -1.72 4.94 6.49
C TYR A 100 -0.69 6.07 6.55
N SER A 101 -1.11 7.34 6.53
CA SER A 101 -0.21 8.49 6.73
C SER A 101 0.35 8.58 8.16
N THR A 102 -0.37 8.04 9.15
CA THR A 102 0.01 8.09 10.57
C THR A 102 0.94 6.96 11.02
N ILE A 103 1.14 5.92 10.18
CA ILE A 103 2.00 4.75 10.48
C ILE A 103 3.51 5.09 10.34
N GLY A 104 3.85 6.32 9.94
CA GLY A 104 5.22 6.71 9.58
C GLY A 104 5.96 7.65 10.54
N HIS A 105 5.50 7.83 11.78
CA HIS A 105 6.12 8.69 12.81
C HIS A 105 7.04 7.93 13.76
#